data_AF-A0A2M6YLY5-F1
#
_entry.id   AF-A0A2M6YLY5-F1
#
_cell.length_a   1.000
_cell.length_b   1.000
_cell.length_c   1.000
_cell.angle_alpha   90.00
_cell.angle_beta   90.00
_cell.angle_gamma   90.00
#
_symmetry.space_group_name_H-M   'P 1'
#
loop_
_entity.id
_entity.type
_entity.pdbx_description
1 polymer ?
#
loop_
_entity_poly.entity_id
_entity_poly.type
_entity_poly.pdbx_seq_one_letter_code
_entity_poly.pdbx_strand_id
1 'polypeptide(L)'
;STGALFLMVGMLYERRHTRLISEFGGLAKVMPMFFVCFLITTLSSIGLPGLNGFVGEFLVLAGSWQHNMYYTIFAASGVILAAIYMLWMFQRVMYGKINNPMNLDLKDLSAREFVVILPMIAFMFWIGIYSQP
;
A
#
# COMPACT_ATOMS: atom_id res chain seq x y z
N SER A 1 -0.56 3.09 -7.89
CA SER A 1 -0.60 2.65 -6.48
C SER A 1 0.06 3.67 -5.55
N THR A 2 1.29 4.10 -5.84
CA THR A 2 2.07 5.03 -5.01
C THR A 2 1.37 6.35 -4.66
N GLY A 3 0.66 6.97 -5.61
CA GLY A 3 -0.10 8.20 -5.34
C GLY A 3 -1.18 8.04 -4.26
N ALA A 4 -1.85 6.88 -4.22
CA ALA A 4 -2.85 6.58 -3.19
C ALA A 4 -2.20 6.38 -1.81
N LEU A 5 -1.01 5.75 -1.75
CA LEU A 5 -0.25 5.63 -0.51
C LEU A 5 0.11 7.01 0.06
N PHE A 6 0.65 7.91 -0.77
CA PHE A 6 0.99 9.26 -0.33
C PHE A 6 -0.24 10.05 0.13
N LEU A 7 -1.35 9.92 -0.58
CA LEU A 7 -2.61 10.55 -0.20
C LEU A 7 -3.12 10.04 1.15
N MET A 8 -3.12 8.73 1.39
CA MET A 8 -3.52 8.15 2.68
C MET A 8 -2.55 8.50 3.81
N VAL A 9 -1.24 8.53 3.55
CA VAL A 9 -0.25 9.00 4.53
C VAL A 9 -0.48 10.48 4.86
N GLY A 10 -0.86 11.30 3.87
CA GLY A 10 -1.27 12.69 4.08
C GLY A 10 -2.48 12.79 5.01
N MET A 11 -3.52 12.00 4.77
CA MET A 11 -4.72 11.93 5.63
C MET A 11 -4.39 11.49 7.07
N LEU A 12 -3.48 10.54 7.23
CA LEU A 12 -3.02 10.10 8.55
C LEU A 12 -2.17 11.18 9.25
N TYR A 13 -1.32 11.87 8.49
CA TYR A 13 -0.53 12.99 8.99
C TYR A 13 -1.42 14.15 9.44
N GLU A 14 -2.50 14.46 8.74
CA GLU A 14 -3.44 15.52 9.16
C GLU A 14 -4.11 15.22 10.51
N ARG A 15 -4.27 13.93 10.87
CA ARG A 15 -4.83 13.52 12.15
C ARG A 15 -3.82 13.48 13.30
N ARG A 16 -2.57 13.12 13.01
CA ARG A 16 -1.54 12.86 14.04
C ARG A 16 -0.44 13.91 14.09
N HIS A 17 -0.32 14.74 13.06
CA HIS A 17 0.74 15.73 12.85
C HIS A 17 2.17 15.18 13.04
N THR A 18 2.35 13.88 12.89
CA THR A 18 3.65 13.19 12.99
C THR A 18 3.83 12.21 11.85
N ARG A 19 5.08 12.01 11.46
CA ARG A 19 5.51 11.02 10.46
C ARG A 19 6.34 9.90 11.08
N LEU A 20 6.50 9.90 12.40
CA LEU A 20 7.32 8.92 13.11
C LEU A 20 6.55 7.61 13.21
N ILE A 21 7.00 6.58 12.46
CA ILE A 21 6.38 5.24 12.46
C ILE A 21 6.28 4.65 13.87
N SER A 22 7.22 4.98 14.76
CA SER A 22 7.25 4.54 16.17
C SER A 22 6.06 5.02 17.01
N GLU A 23 5.41 6.12 16.62
CA GLU A 23 4.23 6.68 17.30
C GLU A 23 2.92 6.00 16.90
N PHE A 24 2.96 5.19 15.84
CA PHE A 24 1.81 4.45 15.33
C PHE A 24 1.84 3.00 15.84
N GLY A 25 0.65 2.40 15.91
CA GLY A 25 0.48 1.02 16.32
C GLY A 25 -0.98 0.72 16.64
N GLY A 26 -1.48 -0.41 16.15
CA GLY A 26 -2.84 -0.88 16.40
C GLY A 26 -3.96 -0.06 15.73
N LEU A 27 -3.64 0.74 14.70
CA LEU A 27 -4.63 1.59 14.02
C LEU A 27 -5.78 0.81 13.39
N ALA A 28 -5.59 -0.48 13.04
CA ALA A 28 -6.63 -1.32 12.48
C ALA A 28 -7.89 -1.43 13.38
N LYS A 29 -7.72 -1.26 14.69
CA LYS A 29 -8.84 -1.31 15.65
C LYS A 29 -9.66 -0.02 15.69
N VAL A 30 -9.03 1.12 15.38
CA VAL A 30 -9.63 2.46 15.53
C VAL A 30 -10.13 2.98 14.19
N MET A 31 -9.41 2.68 13.10
CA MET A 31 -9.74 3.13 11.75
C MET A 31 -9.84 1.93 10.78
N PRO A 32 -10.87 1.07 10.91
CA PRO A 32 -11.01 -0.13 10.09
C PRO A 32 -11.16 0.16 8.58
N MET A 33 -11.84 1.24 8.18
CA MET A 33 -11.99 1.58 6.76
C MET A 33 -10.68 2.07 6.17
N PHE A 34 -9.94 2.90 6.90
CA PHE A 34 -8.58 3.27 6.53
C PHE A 34 -7.67 2.05 6.39
N PHE A 35 -7.73 1.11 7.33
CA PHE A 35 -6.96 -0.12 7.29
C PHE A 35 -7.21 -0.91 6.00
N VAL A 36 -8.48 -1.12 5.61
CA VAL A 36 -8.81 -1.87 4.39
C VAL A 36 -8.28 -1.16 3.15
N CYS A 37 -8.52 0.16 3.03
CA CYS A 37 -8.06 0.93 1.88
C CYS A 37 -6.52 0.96 1.79
N PHE A 38 -5.85 1.13 2.93
CA PHE A 38 -4.41 1.15 3.03
C PHE A 38 -3.80 -0.22 2.70
N LEU A 39 -4.44 -1.30 3.15
CA LEU A 39 -4.03 -2.67 2.84
C LEU A 39 -4.09 -2.94 1.34
N ILE A 40 -5.23 -2.68 0.70
CA ILE A 40 -5.40 -2.91 -0.73
C ILE A 40 -4.35 -2.14 -1.53
N THR A 41 -4.14 -0.87 -1.18
CA THR A 41 -3.14 -0.04 -1.87
C THR A 41 -1.71 -0.52 -1.62
N THR A 42 -1.40 -0.96 -0.41
CA THR A 42 -0.09 -1.53 -0.05
C THR A 42 0.17 -2.79 -0.86
N LEU A 43 -0.80 -3.70 -0.92
CA LEU A 43 -0.73 -4.93 -1.73
C LEU A 43 -0.60 -4.62 -3.22
N SER A 44 -1.31 -3.60 -3.72
CA SER A 44 -1.18 -3.11 -5.08
C SER A 44 0.23 -2.58 -5.37
N SER A 45 0.89 -1.95 -4.39
CA SER A 45 2.25 -1.43 -4.52
C SER A 45 3.35 -2.48 -4.43
N ILE A 46 3.07 -3.64 -3.83
CA ILE A 46 4.01 -4.77 -3.71
C ILE A 46 3.86 -5.74 -4.89
N GLY A 47 2.86 -5.53 -5.76
CA GLY A 47 2.63 -6.38 -6.91
C GLY A 47 1.86 -7.66 -6.57
N LEU A 48 0.83 -7.58 -5.72
CA LEU A 48 -0.07 -8.73 -5.52
C LEU A 48 -0.77 -9.09 -6.85
N PRO A 49 -0.80 -10.38 -7.25
CA PRO A 49 -1.54 -10.84 -8.41
C PRO A 49 -3.02 -10.39 -8.38
N GLY A 50 -3.52 -9.90 -9.51
CA GLY A 50 -4.86 -9.32 -9.63
C GLY A 50 -4.96 -7.82 -9.35
N LEU A 51 -3.86 -7.16 -8.98
CA LEU A 51 -3.76 -5.70 -8.87
C LEU A 51 -2.80 -5.14 -9.93
N ASN A 52 -2.95 -3.86 -10.24
CA ASN A 52 -2.20 -3.19 -11.31
C ASN A 52 -0.66 -3.26 -11.17
N GLY A 53 -0.11 -3.26 -9.96
CA GLY A 53 1.34 -3.31 -9.73
C GLY A 53 1.96 -4.60 -10.25
N PHE A 54 1.25 -5.73 -10.10
CA PHE A 54 1.73 -7.03 -10.57
C PHE A 54 1.86 -7.06 -12.09
N VAL A 55 0.85 -6.58 -12.80
CA VAL A 55 0.82 -6.60 -14.28
C VAL A 55 2.03 -5.87 -14.85
N GLY A 56 2.35 -4.68 -14.33
CA GLY A 56 3.50 -3.90 -14.79
C GLY A 56 4.83 -4.58 -14.48
N GLU A 57 5.06 -4.94 -13.21
CA GLU A 57 6.33 -5.52 -12.78
C GLU A 57 6.60 -6.88 -13.42
N PHE A 58 5.58 -7.73 -13.51
CA PHE A 58 5.71 -9.05 -14.12
C PHE A 58 6.04 -8.98 -15.61
N LEU A 59 5.37 -8.11 -16.37
CA LEU A 59 5.66 -7.92 -17.79
C LEU A 59 7.09 -7.39 -18.02
N VAL A 60 7.55 -6.48 -17.17
CA VAL A 60 8.93 -5.96 -17.22
C VAL A 60 9.94 -7.07 -16.93
N LEU A 61 9.72 -7.90 -15.92
CA LEU A 61 10.59 -9.04 -15.62
C LEU A 61 10.57 -10.10 -16.73
N ALA A 62 9.40 -10.43 -17.27
CA ALA A 62 9.25 -11.40 -18.35
C ALA A 62 9.94 -10.94 -19.65
N GLY A 63 9.85 -9.65 -19.98
CA GLY A 63 10.56 -9.06 -21.11
C GLY A 63 12.08 -9.00 -20.89
N SER A 64 12.50 -8.63 -19.68
CA SER A 64 13.92 -8.54 -19.31
C SER A 64 14.61 -9.90 -19.32
N TRP A 65 13.89 -10.97 -18.95
CA TRP A 65 14.42 -12.33 -18.94
C TRP A 65 14.87 -12.80 -20.32
N GLN A 66 14.14 -12.40 -21.38
CA GLN A 66 14.48 -12.74 -22.75
C GLN A 66 15.76 -12.05 -23.23
N HIS A 67 16.10 -10.90 -22.65
CA HIS A 67 17.29 -10.14 -23.01
C HIS A 67 18.50 -10.51 -22.15
N ASN A 68 18.36 -10.52 -20.82
CA ASN A 68 19.44 -10.86 -19.90
C ASN A 68 18.92 -11.39 -18.55
N MET A 69 19.20 -12.66 -18.29
CA MET A 69 18.80 -13.36 -17.07
C MET A 69 19.41 -12.77 -15.80
N TYR A 70 20.68 -12.35 -15.82
CA TYR A 70 21.38 -11.87 -14.62
C TYR A 70 20.78 -10.57 -14.09
N TYR A 71 20.48 -9.63 -14.98
CA TYR A 71 19.80 -8.38 -14.61
C TYR A 71 18.37 -8.64 -14.11
N THR A 72 17.68 -9.64 -14.67
CA THR A 72 16.33 -9.98 -14.24
C THR A 72 16.31 -10.58 -12.82
N ILE A 73 17.27 -11.44 -12.49
CA ILE A 73 17.42 -11.98 -11.12
C ILE A 73 17.70 -10.85 -10.12
N PHE A 74 18.56 -9.90 -10.49
CA PHE A 74 18.85 -8.75 -9.65
C PHE A 74 17.63 -7.83 -9.48
N ALA A 75 16.86 -7.60 -10.54
CA ALA A 75 15.62 -6.83 -10.45
C ALA A 75 14.57 -7.52 -9.56
N ALA A 76 14.41 -8.85 -9.70
CA ALA A 76 13.47 -9.64 -8.91
C ALA A 76 13.80 -9.60 -7.40
N SER A 77 15.08 -9.61 -7.02
CA SER A 77 15.47 -9.46 -5.61
C SER A 77 15.07 -8.08 -5.06
N GLY A 78 15.16 -7.03 -5.88
CA GLY A 78 14.66 -5.69 -5.55
C GLY A 78 13.16 -5.66 -5.24
N VAL A 79 12.35 -6.39 -6.01
CA VAL A 79 10.90 -6.54 -5.75
C VAL A 79 10.64 -7.24 -4.41
N ILE A 80 11.42 -8.28 -4.08
CA ILE A 80 11.30 -8.97 -2.79
C ILE A 80 11.65 -8.03 -1.63
N LEU A 81 12.75 -7.29 -1.72
CA LEU A 81 13.11 -6.28 -0.73
C LEU A 81 12.01 -5.22 -0.60
N ALA A 82 11.38 -4.86 -1.72
CA ALA A 82 10.29 -3.90 -1.73
C ALA A 82 9.07 -4.40 -0.95
N ALA A 83 8.70 -5.66 -1.16
CA ALA A 83 7.65 -6.33 -0.42
C ALA A 83 7.93 -6.33 1.09
N ILE A 84 9.16 -6.69 1.48
CA ILE A 84 9.55 -6.80 2.89
C ILE A 84 9.40 -5.46 3.61
N TYR A 85 9.95 -4.36 3.05
CA TYR A 85 9.87 -3.07 3.75
C TYR A 85 8.43 -2.56 3.84
N MET A 86 7.62 -2.77 2.80
CA MET A 86 6.22 -2.32 2.77
C MET A 86 5.36 -3.09 3.77
N LEU A 87 5.48 -4.42 3.81
CA LEU A 87 4.75 -5.24 4.79
C LEU A 87 5.19 -4.95 6.22
N TRP A 88 6.49 -4.75 6.43
CA TRP A 88 7.03 -4.36 7.74
C TRP A 88 6.46 -3.02 8.22
N MET A 89 6.42 -2.02 7.33
CA MET A 89 5.83 -0.71 7.62
C MET A 89 4.33 -0.82 7.90
N PHE A 90 3.59 -1.56 7.05
CA PHE A 90 2.17 -1.81 7.25
C PHE A 90 1.90 -2.47 8.61
N GLN A 91 2.68 -3.48 8.97
CA GLN A 91 2.54 -4.17 10.24
C GLN A 91 2.76 -3.25 11.44
N ARG A 92 3.78 -2.39 11.41
CA ARG A 92 4.05 -1.44 12.50
C ARG A 92 2.96 -0.40 12.67
N VAL A 93 2.40 0.10 11.57
CA VAL A 93 1.38 1.15 11.60
C VAL A 93 0.01 0.58 11.99
N MET A 94 -0.38 -0.55 11.38
CA MET A 94 -1.74 -1.07 11.48
C MET A 94 -1.94 -2.06 12.62
N TYR A 95 -0.97 -2.96 12.85
CA TYR A 95 -1.07 -4.02 13.86
C TYR A 95 -0.35 -3.65 15.16
N GLY A 96 -0.49 -4.51 16.17
CA GLY A 96 0.14 -4.35 17.48
C GLY A 96 -0.77 -3.72 18.53
N LYS A 97 -0.14 -3.34 19.66
CA LYS A 97 -0.81 -2.64 20.76
C LYS A 97 -0.81 -1.14 20.50
N ILE A 98 -1.87 -0.47 20.93
CA ILE A 98 -1.95 0.98 20.90
C ILE A 98 -1.10 1.51 22.05
N ASN A 99 0.15 1.88 21.76
CA ASN A 99 1.08 2.36 22.77
C ASN A 99 0.88 3.85 23.09
N ASN A 100 0.39 4.63 22.11
CA ASN A 100 0.11 6.05 22.27
C ASN A 100 -1.42 6.27 22.42
N PRO A 101 -1.90 6.84 23.54
CA PRO A 101 -3.33 7.07 23.76
C PRO A 101 -3.95 7.99 22.70
N MET A 102 -3.18 8.88 22.08
CA MET A 102 -3.68 9.74 21.01
C MET A 102 -4.11 8.98 19.74
N ASN A 103 -3.75 7.70 19.61
CA ASN A 103 -4.22 6.86 18.51
C ASN A 103 -5.65 6.33 18.75
N LEU A 104 -6.17 6.40 19.99
CA LEU A 104 -7.51 5.92 20.33
C LEU A 104 -8.63 6.84 19.83
N ASP A 105 -8.39 8.14 19.84
CA ASP A 105 -9.37 9.15 19.44
C ASP A 105 -9.35 9.48 17.94
N LEU A 106 -8.66 8.65 17.15
CA LEU A 106 -8.58 8.86 15.72
C LEU A 106 -9.92 8.59 15.06
N LYS A 107 -10.42 9.57 14.32
CA LYS A 107 -11.58 9.37 13.45
C LYS A 107 -11.15 8.62 12.21
N ASP A 108 -11.94 7.61 11.83
CA ASP A 108 -11.78 6.88 10.57
C ASP A 108 -11.97 7.81 9.35
N LEU A 109 -11.92 7.24 8.15
CA LEU A 109 -12.13 7.96 6.91
C LEU A 109 -13.49 8.66 6.89
N SER A 110 -13.47 9.97 6.60
CA SER A 110 -14.67 10.72 6.26
C SER A 110 -15.20 10.31 4.89
N ALA A 111 -16.48 10.56 4.62
CA ALA A 111 -17.09 10.25 3.32
C ALA A 111 -16.34 10.91 2.15
N ARG A 112 -15.82 12.12 2.35
CA ARG A 112 -15.04 12.84 1.34
C ARG A 112 -13.73 12.12 1.03
N GLU A 113 -12.98 11.73 2.07
CA GLU A 113 -11.72 11.00 1.90
C GLU A 113 -11.94 9.63 1.24
N PHE A 114 -13.00 8.94 1.64
CA PHE A 114 -13.38 7.66 1.06
C PHE A 114 -13.71 7.78 -0.44
N VAL A 115 -14.52 8.77 -0.85
CA VAL A 115 -14.87 9.01 -2.26
C VAL A 115 -13.64 9.35 -3.11
N VAL A 116 -12.61 9.96 -2.54
CA VAL A 116 -11.35 10.26 -3.26
C VAL A 116 -10.49 9.01 -3.44
N ILE A 117 -10.43 8.14 -2.43
CA ILE A 117 -9.63 6.89 -2.47
C ILE A 117 -10.29 5.82 -3.35
N LEU A 118 -11.62 5.73 -3.30
CA LEU A 118 -12.42 4.71 -3.99
C LEU A 118 -12.10 4.55 -5.48
N PRO A 119 -12.07 5.61 -6.32
CA PRO A 119 -11.74 5.48 -7.74
C PRO A 119 -10.31 4.99 -7.95
N MET A 120 -9.36 5.38 -7.08
CA MET A 120 -7.99 4.90 -7.17
C MET A 120 -7.92 3.38 -6.94
N ILE A 121 -8.64 2.88 -5.93
CA ILE A 121 -8.75 1.45 -5.65
C ILE A 121 -9.46 0.73 -6.82
N ALA A 122 -10.54 1.29 -7.34
CA ALA A 122 -11.25 0.71 -8.47
C ALA A 122 -10.34 0.54 -9.69
N PHE A 123 -9.51 1.54 -10.02
CA PHE A 123 -8.53 1.43 -11.10
C PHE A 123 -7.41 0.42 -10.80
N MET A 124 -7.02 0.22 -9.54
CA MET A 124 -6.05 -0.83 -9.18
C MET A 124 -6.56 -2.23 -9.52
N PHE A 125 -7.83 -2.50 -9.25
CA PHE A 125 -8.46 -3.78 -9.61
C PHE A 125 -8.76 -3.86 -11.10
N TRP A 126 -9.29 -2.80 -11.71
CA TRP A 126 -9.64 -2.82 -13.13
C TRP A 126 -8.41 -3.13 -13.99
N ILE A 127 -7.32 -2.39 -13.83
CA ILE A 127 -6.08 -2.62 -14.59
C ILE A 127 -5.45 -3.98 -14.22
N GLY A 128 -5.60 -4.41 -12.96
CA GLY A 128 -5.05 -5.68 -12.49
C GLY A 128 -5.76 -6.93 -13.04
N ILE A 129 -7.08 -6.86 -13.24
CA ILE A 129 -7.90 -7.97 -13.73
C ILE A 129 -8.04 -7.91 -15.25
N TYR A 130 -8.28 -6.72 -15.80
CA TYR A 130 -8.44 -6.47 -17.22
C TYR A 130 -7.27 -5.63 -17.72
N SER A 131 -6.15 -6.30 -17.98
CA SER A 131 -4.92 -5.69 -18.47
C SER A 131 -4.80 -5.66 -20.00
N GLN A 132 -5.81 -6.17 -20.71
CA GLN A 132 -5.86 -6.11 -22.16
C GLN A 132 -6.23 -4.68 -22.60
N PRO A 133 -5.53 -4.10 -23.60
CA PRO A 133 -5.76 -2.74 -24.07
C PRO A 133 -7.16 -2.53 -24.66
#